data_AF-A0A183M1U4-F1
#
_entry.id   AF-A0A183M1U4-F1
#
_cell.length_a   1.000
_cell.length_b   1.000
_cell.length_c   1.000
_cell.angle_alpha   90.00
_cell.angle_beta   90.00
_cell.angle_gamma   90.00
#
_symmetry.space_group_name_H-M   'P 1'
#
loop_
_entity.id
_entity.type
_entity.pdbx_description
1 polymer ?
#
loop_
_entity_poly.entity_id
_entity_poly.type
_entity_poly.pdbx_seq_one_letter_code
_entity_poly.pdbx_strand_id
1 'polypeptide(L)'
;MHVKLQCVATNGGGGKDQHKFYEKYLEKCPMILIRDLRGKDPEASSNDKFVALELLKNANVACGMILPGCQDTGTAICMGKKGQFVWTDGDDAESISRGIYNTYTSKYLRYSQTLGTAACPPYHLAVVIGGTSAEFTLKTVKLASCKYLDHLPSTASRLATIPLKSIDEHWLQLHDAMKMAGTVSCGFAKRPAYKHWVSSGSLQLIEARRSTPSDREFDQKRRMLRKEIGQSLRKDREAWWSERANELEAAAASDNYRKLFQLIRATGIKKSGVSETICEDDGMPITSIHRRLGRWAEFF
;
A
#
# COMPACT_ATOMS: atom_id res chain seq x y z
N MET A 1 -19.20 27.82 -11.36
CA MET A 1 -18.19 26.82 -11.79
C MET A 1 -18.11 25.74 -10.72
N HIS A 2 -18.52 24.50 -10.99
CA HIS A 2 -18.29 23.40 -10.05
C HIS A 2 -16.94 22.77 -10.36
N VAL A 3 -15.91 23.17 -9.61
CA VAL A 3 -14.60 22.53 -9.62
C VAL A 3 -14.60 21.48 -8.51
N LYS A 4 -14.70 20.20 -8.87
CA LYS A 4 -14.41 19.10 -7.94
C LYS A 4 -12.90 18.86 -7.99
N LEU A 5 -12.17 19.50 -7.08
CA LEU A 5 -10.77 19.16 -6.82
C LEU A 5 -10.74 17.79 -6.15
N GLN A 6 -10.23 16.79 -6.86
CA GLN A 6 -9.98 15.49 -6.27
C GLN A 6 -8.51 15.48 -5.84
N CYS A 7 -8.32 15.54 -4.52
CA CYS A 7 -7.09 15.87 -3.79
C CYS A 7 -6.68 17.34 -3.87
N VAL A 8 -7.04 18.09 -2.83
CA VAL A 8 -6.20 18.99 -2.02
C VAL A 8 -7.16 19.81 -1.13
N ALA A 9 -7.15 19.51 0.17
CA ALA A 9 -7.94 20.22 1.17
C ALA A 9 -7.20 21.49 1.63
N THR A 10 -7.72 22.67 1.28
CA THR A 10 -7.28 23.94 1.86
C THR A 10 -8.16 24.32 3.07
N ASN A 11 -7.55 25.06 3.99
CA ASN A 11 -8.07 25.46 5.30
C ASN A 11 -9.42 26.18 5.23
N GLY A 12 -10.30 25.85 6.17
CA GLY A 12 -11.47 26.68 6.49
C GLY A 12 -12.20 26.20 7.74
N GLY A 13 -11.84 26.78 8.89
CA GLY A 13 -12.75 26.95 10.03
C GLY A 13 -12.49 26.10 11.28
N GLY A 14 -12.05 26.80 12.33
CA GLY A 14 -12.30 26.64 13.77
C GLY A 14 -12.87 25.33 14.32
N GLY A 15 -12.17 24.81 15.34
CA GLY A 15 -12.52 23.62 16.09
C GLY A 15 -13.91 23.64 16.73
N LYS A 16 -14.62 22.54 16.50
CA LYS A 16 -15.72 21.91 17.25
C LYS A 16 -16.57 21.20 16.21
N ASP A 17 -16.13 20.00 15.79
CA ASP A 17 -16.98 18.93 15.22
C ASP A 17 -16.08 17.87 14.56
N GLN A 18 -15.47 17.00 15.39
CA GLN A 18 -14.74 15.84 14.85
C GLN A 18 -15.66 14.93 14.02
N HIS A 19 -16.99 14.95 14.27
CA HIS A 19 -17.94 14.13 13.52
C HIS A 19 -18.30 14.69 12.14
N LYS A 20 -18.39 16.02 11.96
CA LYS A 20 -18.61 16.66 10.64
C LYS A 20 -17.33 16.71 9.80
N PHE A 21 -16.16 16.56 10.41
CA PHE A 21 -14.87 16.54 9.72
C PHE A 21 -14.70 15.29 8.83
N TYR A 22 -15.09 14.11 9.33
CA TYR A 22 -15.07 12.85 8.56
C TYR A 22 -16.01 12.87 7.35
N GLU A 23 -17.01 13.74 7.32
CA GLU A 23 -17.94 13.90 6.19
C GLU A 23 -17.38 14.76 5.06
N LYS A 24 -16.53 15.74 5.41
CA LYS A 24 -16.07 16.79 4.51
C LYS A 24 -14.75 16.46 3.81
N TYR A 25 -13.88 15.66 4.43
CA TYR A 25 -12.50 15.47 3.98
C TYR A 25 -12.13 14.03 3.60
N LEU A 26 -12.86 13.04 4.09
CA LEU A 26 -12.77 11.66 3.66
C LEU A 26 -14.18 11.24 3.22
N GLU A 27 -14.31 10.45 2.15
CA GLU A 27 -15.64 9.93 1.83
C GLU A 27 -16.11 9.02 2.99
N LYS A 28 -17.40 9.09 3.34
CA LYS A 28 -18.00 8.18 4.33
C LYS A 28 -17.77 6.72 3.97
N CYS A 29 -17.86 6.38 2.68
CA CYS A 29 -17.87 5.00 2.21
C CYS A 29 -16.55 4.23 2.48
N PRO A 30 -15.35 4.74 2.13
CA PRO A 30 -14.08 4.10 2.51
C PRO A 30 -13.94 3.90 4.03
N MET A 31 -14.36 4.89 4.83
CA MET A 31 -14.22 4.83 6.28
C MET A 31 -15.20 3.84 6.93
N ILE A 32 -16.41 3.71 6.39
CA ILE A 32 -17.38 2.68 6.79
C ILE A 32 -16.83 1.29 6.46
N LEU A 33 -16.28 1.09 5.26
CA LEU A 33 -15.69 -0.20 4.87
C LEU A 33 -14.53 -0.59 5.77
N ILE A 34 -13.60 0.33 6.05
CA ILE A 34 -12.46 0.07 6.94
C ILE A 34 -12.96 -0.23 8.38
N ARG A 35 -14.02 0.46 8.84
CA ARG A 35 -14.64 0.18 10.14
C ARG A 35 -15.30 -1.19 10.20
N ASP A 36 -15.97 -1.58 9.13
CA ASP A 36 -16.69 -2.86 9.04
C ASP A 36 -15.72 -4.04 8.95
N LEU A 37 -14.64 -3.91 8.15
CA LEU A 37 -13.52 -4.87 8.13
C LEU A 37 -12.89 -5.06 9.52
N ARG A 38 -12.77 -4.00 10.32
CA ARG A 38 -12.18 -4.06 11.66
C ARG A 38 -13.04 -4.84 12.66
N GLY A 39 -14.36 -4.62 12.64
CA GLY A 39 -15.21 -4.98 13.78
C GLY A 39 -16.50 -5.73 13.48
N LYS A 40 -16.95 -5.78 12.23
CA LYS A 40 -18.21 -6.44 11.85
C LYS A 40 -18.02 -7.67 10.99
N ASP A 41 -16.91 -7.76 10.28
CA ASP A 41 -16.63 -8.89 9.40
C ASP A 41 -15.97 -10.06 10.18
N PRO A 42 -16.68 -11.19 10.39
CA PRO A 42 -16.11 -12.37 11.03
C PRO A 42 -15.10 -13.10 10.13
N GLU A 43 -15.19 -12.93 8.80
CA GLU A 43 -14.31 -13.58 7.82
C GLU A 43 -12.99 -12.82 7.61
N ALA A 44 -12.94 -11.54 7.98
CA ALA A 44 -11.73 -10.73 7.88
C ALA A 44 -10.59 -11.28 8.75
N SER A 45 -9.41 -11.44 8.14
CA SER A 45 -8.24 -12.01 8.83
C SER A 45 -7.71 -11.05 9.90
N SER A 46 -6.89 -11.58 10.82
CA SER A 46 -6.23 -10.76 11.84
C SER A 46 -5.33 -9.67 11.23
N ASN A 47 -4.74 -9.92 10.05
CA ASN A 47 -3.94 -8.94 9.33
C ASN A 47 -4.81 -7.86 8.70
N ASP A 48 -5.96 -8.20 8.12
CA ASP A 48 -6.88 -7.21 7.53
C ASP A 48 -7.40 -6.25 8.61
N LYS A 49 -7.75 -6.79 9.78
CA LYS A 49 -8.16 -6.01 10.97
C LYS A 49 -7.04 -5.09 11.46
N PHE A 50 -5.79 -5.56 11.45
CA PHE A 50 -4.63 -4.76 11.81
C PHE A 50 -4.38 -3.63 10.81
N VAL A 51 -4.36 -3.93 9.51
CA VAL A 51 -4.17 -2.92 8.45
C VAL A 51 -5.29 -1.87 8.49
N ALA A 52 -6.54 -2.31 8.64
CA ALA A 52 -7.68 -1.42 8.77
C ALA A 52 -7.54 -0.47 9.97
N LEU A 53 -7.07 -0.97 11.12
CA LEU A 53 -6.83 -0.14 12.30
C LEU A 53 -5.73 0.90 12.06
N GLU A 54 -4.62 0.52 11.42
CA GLU A 54 -3.52 1.44 11.14
C GLU A 54 -3.94 2.52 10.12
N LEU A 55 -4.74 2.17 9.12
CA LEU A 55 -5.33 3.16 8.19
C LEU A 55 -6.26 4.15 8.91
N LEU A 56 -7.07 3.68 9.86
CA LEU A 56 -7.93 4.57 10.68
C LEU A 56 -7.11 5.51 11.56
N LYS A 57 -6.03 5.02 12.19
CA LYS A 57 -5.13 5.85 12.99
C LYS A 57 -4.44 6.91 12.12
N ASN A 58 -3.94 6.50 10.95
CA ASN A 58 -3.32 7.40 9.99
C ASN A 58 -4.30 8.48 9.52
N ALA A 59 -5.55 8.10 9.21
CA ALA A 59 -6.60 9.05 8.89
C ALA A 59 -6.83 10.05 10.03
N ASN A 60 -6.92 9.58 11.28
CA ASN A 60 -7.09 10.44 12.45
C ASN A 60 -5.92 11.41 12.67
N VAL A 61 -4.68 11.00 12.37
CA VAL A 61 -3.51 11.89 12.41
C VAL A 61 -3.55 12.92 11.28
N ALA A 62 -3.89 12.49 10.06
CA ALA A 62 -3.99 13.37 8.90
C ALA A 62 -5.10 14.43 9.06
N CYS A 63 -6.16 14.12 9.81
CA CYS A 63 -7.18 15.10 10.20
C CYS A 63 -6.62 16.30 10.98
N GLY A 64 -5.43 16.17 11.59
CA GLY A 64 -4.72 17.28 12.22
C GLY A 64 -4.21 18.33 11.25
N MET A 65 -4.27 18.09 9.93
CA MET A 65 -3.87 19.02 8.86
C MET A 65 -2.41 19.49 8.91
N ILE A 66 -1.56 18.78 9.66
CA ILE A 66 -0.11 18.99 9.74
C ILE A 66 0.60 18.01 8.80
N LEU A 67 0.24 16.73 8.86
CA LEU A 67 0.83 15.67 8.03
C LEU A 67 -0.17 15.20 6.97
N PRO A 68 0.26 14.92 5.74
CA PRO A 68 -0.60 14.32 4.72
C PRO A 68 -0.93 12.87 5.08
N GLY A 69 -2.08 12.38 4.63
CA GLY A 69 -2.48 10.98 4.83
C GLY A 69 -1.63 9.97 4.07
N CYS A 70 -0.82 10.40 3.11
CA CYS A 70 0.13 9.57 2.38
C CYS A 70 1.40 10.37 2.08
N GLN A 71 2.54 9.69 2.02
CA GLN A 71 3.82 10.26 1.61
C GLN A 71 3.84 10.66 0.12
N ASP A 72 3.14 9.89 -0.72
CA ASP A 72 2.87 10.28 -2.09
C ASP A 72 1.58 11.10 -2.14
N THR A 73 1.74 12.42 -2.23
CA THR A 73 0.62 13.37 -2.30
C THR A 73 0.01 13.45 -3.70
N GLY A 74 0.55 12.68 -4.65
CA GLY A 74 0.00 12.48 -5.98
C GLY A 74 0.08 13.70 -6.90
N THR A 75 -0.45 13.52 -8.10
CA THR A 75 -0.61 14.56 -9.12
C THR A 75 -1.97 15.23 -8.99
N ALA A 76 -2.01 16.56 -8.96
CA ALA A 76 -3.26 17.32 -8.95
C ALA A 76 -3.97 17.19 -10.32
N ILE A 77 -5.21 16.70 -10.31
CA ILE A 77 -6.04 16.54 -11.52
C ILE A 77 -7.31 17.39 -11.34
N CYS A 78 -7.54 18.31 -12.28
CA CYS A 78 -8.72 19.17 -12.29
C CYS A 78 -9.61 18.88 -13.51
N MET A 79 -10.87 18.51 -13.26
CA MET A 79 -11.91 18.44 -14.28
C MET A 79 -12.95 19.53 -14.03
N GLY A 80 -12.90 20.60 -14.83
CA GLY A 80 -13.87 21.69 -14.78
C GLY A 80 -15.05 21.47 -15.72
N LYS A 81 -16.26 21.80 -15.25
CA LYS A 81 -17.45 21.98 -16.12
C LYS A 81 -17.85 23.45 -16.06
N LYS A 82 -17.54 24.20 -17.13
CA LYS A 82 -17.91 25.62 -17.27
C LYS A 82 -19.22 25.70 -18.05
N GLY A 83 -20.25 26.28 -17.42
CA GLY A 83 -21.53 26.50 -18.08
C GLY A 83 -21.42 27.61 -19.11
N GLN A 84 -22.29 27.59 -20.13
CA GLN A 84 -22.29 28.56 -21.21
C GLN A 84 -22.40 30.02 -20.73
N PHE A 85 -23.09 30.26 -19.61
CA PHE A 85 -23.30 31.59 -19.03
C PHE A 85 -22.38 31.90 -17.85
N VAL A 86 -21.31 31.12 -17.66
CA VAL A 86 -20.31 31.38 -16.62
C VAL A 86 -19.10 32.05 -17.27
N TRP A 87 -18.95 33.34 -17.01
CA TRP A 87 -17.83 34.14 -17.47
C TRP A 87 -16.84 34.29 -16.31
N THR A 88 -15.56 34.21 -16.62
CA THR A 88 -14.47 34.41 -15.67
C THR A 88 -13.53 35.45 -16.25
N ASP A 89 -13.04 36.34 -15.40
CA ASP A 89 -12.05 37.33 -15.78
C ASP A 89 -10.67 36.65 -15.73
N GLY A 90 -10.04 36.46 -16.89
CA GLY A 90 -8.69 35.90 -17.00
C GLY A 90 -8.61 34.42 -17.40
N ASP A 91 -7.43 33.82 -17.21
CA ASP A 91 -7.16 32.43 -17.55
C ASP A 91 -7.52 31.50 -16.39
N ASP A 92 -8.54 30.66 -16.62
CA ASP A 92 -8.99 29.64 -15.66
C ASP A 92 -7.87 28.63 -15.34
N ALA A 93 -7.09 28.24 -16.35
CA ALA A 93 -6.03 27.25 -16.18
C ALA A 93 -4.89 27.81 -15.33
N GLU A 94 -4.49 29.07 -15.55
CA GLU A 94 -3.50 29.74 -14.73
C GLU A 94 -3.99 29.87 -13.28
N SER A 95 -5.23 30.32 -13.10
CA SER A 95 -5.82 30.54 -11.77
C SER A 95 -5.89 29.24 -10.96
N ILE A 96 -6.32 28.14 -11.60
CA ILE A 96 -6.36 26.81 -10.96
C ILE A 96 -4.94 26.33 -10.66
N SER A 97 -4.01 26.46 -11.61
CA SER A 97 -2.62 26.04 -11.45
C SER A 97 -1.92 26.80 -10.33
N ARG A 98 -2.20 28.11 -10.18
CA ARG A 98 -1.71 28.95 -9.09
C ARG A 98 -2.20 28.44 -7.73
N GLY A 99 -3.47 28.06 -7.63
CA GLY A 99 -4.03 27.48 -6.40
C GLY A 99 -3.36 26.16 -6.01
N ILE A 100 -3.12 25.29 -7.00
CA ILE A 100 -2.38 24.03 -6.80
C ILE A 100 -0.95 24.34 -6.33
N TYR A 101 -0.24 25.21 -7.05
CA TYR A 101 1.13 25.63 -6.73
C TYR A 101 1.24 26.17 -5.29
N ASN A 102 0.35 27.10 -4.92
CA ASN A 102 0.32 27.69 -3.57
C ASN A 102 0.09 26.61 -2.50
N THR A 103 -0.67 25.57 -2.80
CA THR A 103 -0.92 24.52 -1.81
C THR A 103 0.27 23.58 -1.65
N TYR A 104 0.91 23.15 -2.74
CA TYR A 104 2.09 22.30 -2.67
C TYR A 104 3.32 23.02 -2.08
N THR A 105 3.37 24.36 -2.18
CA THR A 105 4.46 25.17 -1.63
C THR A 105 4.26 25.58 -0.18
N SER A 106 3.02 25.84 0.25
CA SER A 106 2.73 26.29 1.61
C SER A 106 2.46 25.17 2.62
N LYS A 107 2.28 23.93 2.16
CA LYS A 107 1.95 22.77 2.99
C LYS A 107 3.05 21.71 2.91
N TYR A 108 3.06 20.80 3.89
CA TYR A 108 3.98 19.66 3.94
C TYR A 108 3.59 18.55 2.95
N LEU A 109 3.54 18.90 1.65
CA LEU A 109 3.22 17.99 0.56
C LEU A 109 4.49 17.66 -0.25
N ARG A 110 4.45 16.57 -1.00
CA ARG A 110 5.57 16.12 -1.83
C ARG A 110 5.36 16.53 -3.29
N TYR A 111 6.40 17.07 -3.92
CA TYR A 111 6.43 17.26 -5.37
C TYR A 111 6.63 15.90 -6.05
N SER A 112 5.55 15.32 -6.56
CA SER A 112 5.51 13.97 -7.14
C SER A 112 5.02 14.06 -8.58
N GLN A 113 5.94 14.33 -9.52
CA GLN A 113 5.66 14.31 -10.97
C GLN A 113 6.29 13.11 -11.68
N THR A 114 6.88 12.18 -10.94
CA THR A 114 7.49 10.95 -11.45
C THR A 114 6.84 9.72 -10.82
N LEU A 115 6.71 8.67 -11.63
CA LEU A 115 5.91 7.44 -11.44
C LEU A 115 5.84 6.92 -10.00
N GLY A 116 4.61 6.69 -9.53
CA GLY A 116 4.32 6.11 -8.22
C GLY A 116 4.57 4.61 -8.15
N THR A 117 4.79 4.12 -6.92
CA THR A 117 4.86 2.69 -6.58
C THR A 117 3.47 2.06 -6.49
N ALA A 118 3.41 0.72 -6.45
CA ALA A 118 2.18 -0.08 -6.41
C ALA A 118 1.08 0.52 -5.50
N ALA A 119 -0.18 0.43 -5.96
CA ALA A 119 -1.33 0.97 -5.25
C ALA A 119 -1.55 0.24 -3.90
N CYS A 120 -1.96 0.98 -2.86
CA CYS A 120 -2.21 0.42 -1.53
C CYS A 120 -3.68 -0.04 -1.41
N PRO A 121 -3.96 -1.31 -1.07
CA PRO A 121 -5.32 -1.78 -0.76
C PRO A 121 -5.81 -1.22 0.59
N PRO A 122 -7.14 -1.20 0.85
CA PRO A 122 -8.24 -1.75 0.04
C PRO A 122 -8.60 -0.88 -1.19
N TYR A 123 -8.83 -1.51 -2.34
CA TYR A 123 -9.06 -0.83 -3.61
C TYR A 123 -10.53 -0.48 -3.87
N HIS A 124 -10.77 0.66 -4.51
CA HIS A 124 -12.01 0.91 -5.27
C HIS A 124 -11.78 0.50 -6.72
N LEU A 125 -12.17 -0.74 -7.06
CA LEU A 125 -12.04 -1.26 -8.41
C LEU A 125 -13.13 -0.67 -9.31
N ALA A 126 -12.74 -0.24 -10.51
CA ALA A 126 -13.67 0.21 -11.55
C ALA A 126 -13.36 -0.53 -12.84
N VAL A 127 -14.41 -1.05 -13.48
CA VAL A 127 -14.33 -1.75 -14.77
C VAL A 127 -15.28 -1.04 -15.72
N VAL A 128 -14.79 -0.69 -16.91
CA VAL A 128 -15.61 -0.12 -17.98
C VAL A 128 -15.50 -1.04 -19.18
N ILE A 129 -16.66 -1.48 -19.68
CA ILE A 129 -16.75 -2.34 -20.85
C ILE A 129 -17.27 -1.48 -22.01
N GLY A 130 -16.46 -1.38 -23.06
CA GLY A 130 -16.75 -0.55 -24.23
C GLY A 130 -16.35 0.93 -24.08
N GLY A 131 -16.71 1.71 -25.09
CA GLY A 131 -16.38 3.13 -25.22
C GLY A 131 -16.17 3.51 -26.68
N THR A 132 -16.35 4.79 -26.99
CA THR A 132 -16.17 5.31 -28.34
C THR A 132 -14.70 5.46 -28.74
N SER A 133 -13.79 5.53 -27.77
CA SER A 133 -12.34 5.52 -27.96
C SER A 133 -11.64 5.05 -26.69
N ALA A 134 -10.37 4.62 -26.82
CA ALA A 134 -9.56 4.20 -25.67
C ALA A 134 -9.41 5.31 -24.62
N GLU A 135 -9.20 6.56 -25.06
CA GLU A 135 -9.11 7.72 -24.16
C GLU A 135 -10.41 7.95 -23.38
N PHE A 136 -11.56 7.81 -24.06
CA PHE A 136 -12.86 7.96 -23.42
C PHE A 136 -13.13 6.84 -22.40
N THR A 137 -12.74 5.60 -22.73
CA THR A 137 -12.81 4.47 -21.79
C THR A 137 -11.95 4.73 -20.55
N LEU A 138 -10.69 5.15 -20.71
CA LEU A 138 -9.80 5.44 -19.58
C LEU A 138 -10.30 6.62 -18.73
N LYS A 139 -10.83 7.67 -19.36
CA LYS A 139 -11.48 8.78 -18.65
C LYS A 139 -12.68 8.28 -17.84
N THR A 140 -13.50 7.41 -18.42
CA THR A 140 -14.67 6.83 -17.77
C THR A 140 -14.25 5.94 -16.60
N VAL A 141 -13.22 5.10 -16.75
CA VAL A 141 -12.64 4.28 -15.66
C VAL A 141 -12.15 5.17 -14.52
N LYS A 142 -11.46 6.27 -14.83
CA LYS A 142 -10.98 7.22 -13.83
C LYS A 142 -12.15 7.85 -13.07
N LEU A 143 -13.18 8.32 -13.77
CA LEU A 143 -14.37 8.90 -13.15
C LEU A 143 -15.16 7.87 -12.32
N ALA A 144 -15.25 6.63 -12.79
CA ALA A 144 -15.92 5.54 -12.08
C ALA A 144 -15.18 5.14 -10.78
N SER A 145 -13.85 4.98 -10.80
CA SER A 145 -13.07 4.70 -9.57
C SER A 145 -13.15 5.83 -8.54
N CYS A 146 -13.41 7.04 -9.04
CA CYS A 146 -13.67 8.25 -8.26
C CYS A 146 -15.14 8.42 -7.83
N LYS A 147 -16.01 7.42 -8.04
CA LYS A 147 -17.46 7.43 -7.74
C LYS A 147 -18.24 8.60 -8.34
N TYR A 148 -17.70 9.20 -9.41
CA TYR A 148 -18.35 10.33 -10.07
C TYR A 148 -19.61 9.90 -10.83
N LEU A 149 -19.69 8.61 -11.19
CA LEU A 149 -20.73 8.04 -12.04
C LEU A 149 -21.79 7.23 -11.27
N ASP A 150 -21.76 7.24 -9.93
CA ASP A 150 -22.67 6.43 -9.09
C ASP A 150 -24.16 6.79 -9.27
N HIS A 151 -24.46 7.99 -9.77
CA HIS A 151 -25.83 8.46 -10.02
C HIS A 151 -26.36 8.09 -11.43
N LEU A 152 -25.57 7.39 -12.24
CA LEU A 152 -26.04 6.95 -13.55
C LEU A 152 -27.18 5.93 -13.43
N PRO A 153 -28.11 5.90 -14.39
CA PRO A 153 -29.18 4.91 -14.38
C PRO A 153 -28.59 3.51 -14.46
N SER A 154 -29.09 2.64 -13.60
CA SER A 154 -28.70 1.24 -13.52
C SER A 154 -29.24 0.42 -14.70
N THR A 155 -30.32 0.88 -15.35
CA THR A 155 -31.00 0.17 -16.45
C THR A 155 -30.91 0.97 -17.74
N ALA A 156 -30.58 0.32 -18.86
CA ALA A 156 -30.57 0.94 -20.17
C ALA A 156 -32.01 1.21 -20.64
N SER A 157 -32.31 2.45 -21.05
CA SER A 157 -33.67 2.87 -21.37
C SER A 157 -34.15 2.51 -22.77
N ARG A 158 -33.30 2.03 -23.70
CA ARG A 158 -33.76 1.76 -25.09
C ARG A 158 -33.25 0.52 -25.84
N LEU A 159 -32.25 -0.23 -25.41
CA LEU A 159 -31.79 -1.42 -26.15
C LEU A 159 -31.11 -2.41 -25.18
N ALA A 160 -31.88 -3.34 -24.60
CA ALA A 160 -31.42 -4.69 -24.24
C ALA A 160 -32.47 -5.40 -23.38
N THR A 161 -33.10 -6.42 -23.97
CA THR A 161 -33.86 -7.46 -23.28
C THR A 161 -32.86 -8.40 -22.58
N ILE A 162 -32.32 -8.00 -21.42
CA ILE A 162 -31.53 -8.88 -20.56
C ILE A 162 -32.41 -9.26 -19.36
N PRO A 163 -32.47 -10.53 -18.94
CA PRO A 163 -33.32 -10.93 -17.82
C PRO A 163 -32.92 -10.18 -16.55
N LEU A 164 -33.94 -9.83 -15.77
CA LEU A 164 -33.87 -9.10 -14.51
C LEU A 164 -33.12 -9.91 -13.42
N LYS A 165 -31.79 -10.03 -13.52
CA LYS A 165 -30.98 -10.22 -12.32
C LYS A 165 -30.59 -8.86 -11.80
N SER A 166 -30.71 -8.67 -10.49
CA SER A 166 -30.30 -7.43 -9.83
C SER A 166 -28.83 -7.15 -10.19
N ILE A 167 -28.50 -5.89 -10.46
CA ILE A 167 -27.10 -5.49 -10.71
C ILE A 167 -26.21 -5.84 -9.52
N ASP A 168 -26.76 -5.85 -8.30
CA ASP A 168 -26.07 -6.29 -7.10
C ASP A 168 -25.69 -7.76 -7.17
N GLU A 169 -26.54 -8.62 -7.74
CA GLU A 169 -26.23 -10.04 -7.92
C GLU A 169 -25.13 -10.25 -8.96
N HIS A 170 -25.11 -9.45 -10.03
CA HIS A 170 -24.03 -9.48 -11.02
C HIS A 170 -22.70 -8.98 -10.43
N TRP A 171 -22.72 -7.92 -9.63
CA TRP A 171 -21.54 -7.43 -8.94
C TRP A 171 -21.03 -8.42 -7.90
N LEU A 172 -21.93 -9.09 -7.17
CA LEU A 172 -21.57 -10.13 -6.22
C LEU A 172 -20.93 -11.33 -6.93
N GLN A 173 -21.52 -11.78 -8.04
CA GLN A 173 -20.94 -12.83 -8.87
C GLN A 173 -19.56 -12.44 -9.43
N LEU A 174 -19.39 -11.18 -9.88
CA LEU A 174 -18.10 -10.70 -10.36
C LEU A 174 -17.07 -10.64 -9.23
N HIS A 175 -17.46 -10.14 -8.05
CA HIS A 175 -16.62 -10.11 -6.87
C HIS A 175 -16.18 -11.52 -6.44
N ASP A 176 -17.10 -12.48 -6.43
CA ASP A 176 -16.80 -13.88 -6.08
C ASP A 176 -15.94 -14.55 -7.15
N ALA A 177 -16.20 -14.27 -8.43
CA ALA A 177 -15.36 -14.71 -9.53
C ALA A 177 -13.95 -14.11 -9.45
N MET A 178 -13.81 -12.84 -9.08
CA MET A 178 -12.51 -12.20 -8.85
C MET A 178 -11.80 -12.77 -7.62
N LYS A 179 -12.52 -13.05 -6.52
CA LYS A 179 -11.96 -13.74 -5.35
C LYS A 179 -11.47 -15.14 -5.72
N MET A 180 -12.26 -15.92 -6.45
CA MET A 180 -11.88 -17.25 -6.93
C MET A 180 -10.72 -17.18 -7.92
N ALA A 181 -10.77 -16.32 -8.93
CA ALA A 181 -9.70 -16.13 -9.89
C ALA A 181 -8.41 -15.65 -9.20
N GLY A 182 -8.49 -14.71 -8.26
CA GLY A 182 -7.35 -14.31 -7.43
C GLY A 182 -6.78 -15.48 -6.63
N THR A 183 -7.63 -16.35 -6.10
CA THR A 183 -7.22 -17.56 -5.38
C THR A 183 -6.50 -18.55 -6.29
N VAL A 184 -6.97 -18.72 -7.53
CA VAL A 184 -6.40 -19.65 -8.52
C VAL A 184 -5.13 -19.10 -9.17
N SER A 185 -5.14 -17.84 -9.61
CA SER A 185 -4.05 -17.21 -10.36
C SER A 185 -2.89 -16.79 -9.47
N CYS A 186 -3.17 -16.22 -8.29
CA CYS A 186 -2.12 -15.84 -7.35
C CYS A 186 -1.69 -17.00 -6.46
N GLY A 187 -2.53 -18.03 -6.33
CA GLY A 187 -2.38 -19.13 -5.40
C GLY A 187 -2.46 -18.67 -3.93
N PHE A 188 -3.03 -19.48 -3.05
CA PHE A 188 -2.54 -19.50 -1.66
C PHE A 188 -1.20 -20.22 -1.63
N ALA A 189 -0.22 -19.74 -2.40
CA ALA A 189 1.15 -19.92 -1.98
C ALA A 189 1.29 -19.03 -0.74
N LYS A 190 0.83 -19.54 0.43
CA LYS A 190 1.50 -19.22 1.68
C LYS A 190 2.96 -19.45 1.32
N ARG A 191 3.72 -18.36 1.10
CA ARG A 191 5.19 -18.42 1.11
C ARG A 191 5.51 -19.39 2.24
N PRO A 192 6.35 -20.43 2.05
CA PRO A 192 6.66 -21.35 3.14
C PRO A 192 6.92 -20.46 4.35
N ALA A 193 6.00 -20.50 5.32
CA ALA A 193 5.73 -19.31 6.15
C ALA A 193 6.90 -18.99 7.08
N TYR A 194 7.92 -19.83 7.00
CA TYR A 194 9.09 -19.87 7.81
C TYR A 194 10.29 -20.19 6.94
N LYS A 195 11.40 -19.58 7.31
CA LYS A 195 12.71 -19.87 6.71
C LYS A 195 12.99 -21.37 6.89
N HIS A 196 13.67 -21.99 5.93
CA HIS A 196 13.97 -23.43 5.90
C HIS A 196 14.66 -23.98 7.16
N TRP A 197 15.22 -23.11 8.00
CA TRP A 197 15.87 -23.45 9.27
C TRP A 197 14.92 -23.57 10.47
N VAL A 198 13.65 -23.23 10.33
CA VAL A 198 12.68 -23.30 11.44
C VAL A 198 12.19 -24.74 11.59
N SER A 199 12.29 -25.28 12.80
CA SER A 199 11.90 -26.67 13.11
C SER A 199 10.39 -26.85 13.19
N SER A 200 9.91 -28.09 13.01
CA SER A 200 8.50 -28.46 13.17
C SER A 200 7.96 -28.15 14.56
N GLY A 201 8.78 -28.27 15.61
CA GLY A 201 8.40 -27.91 16.98
C GLY A 201 8.13 -26.39 17.13
N SER A 202 8.99 -25.54 16.56
CA SER A 202 8.74 -24.10 16.52
C SER A 202 7.49 -23.73 15.73
N LEU A 203 7.20 -24.47 14.64
CA LEU A 203 5.97 -24.26 13.86
C LEU A 203 4.72 -24.55 14.68
N GLN A 204 4.70 -25.65 15.43
CA GLN A 204 3.59 -26.03 16.30
C GLN A 204 3.32 -24.98 17.38
N LEU A 205 4.36 -24.40 17.99
CA LEU A 205 4.20 -23.32 18.98
C LEU A 205 3.57 -22.06 18.37
N ILE A 206 3.97 -21.71 17.13
CA ILE A 206 3.41 -20.55 16.45
C ILE A 206 1.97 -20.79 16.01
N GLU A 207 1.64 -22.02 15.59
CA GLU A 207 0.28 -22.42 15.27
C GLU A 207 -0.63 -22.43 16.50
N ALA A 208 -0.14 -22.96 17.63
CA ALA A 208 -0.83 -22.90 18.92
C ALA A 208 -1.10 -21.46 19.39
N ARG A 209 -0.19 -20.52 19.08
CA ARG A 209 -0.43 -19.09 19.32
C ARG A 209 -1.47 -18.50 18.38
N ARG A 210 -1.52 -18.93 17.11
CA ARG A 210 -2.51 -18.45 16.13
C ARG A 210 -3.92 -18.92 16.46
N SER A 211 -4.06 -20.13 17.01
CA SER A 211 -5.35 -20.68 17.45
C SER A 211 -5.82 -20.13 18.80
N THR A 212 -4.97 -19.43 19.54
CA THR A 212 -5.34 -18.81 20.83
C THR A 212 -6.08 -17.47 20.59
N PRO A 213 -7.33 -17.31 21.07
CA PRO A 213 -8.10 -16.07 20.94
C PRO A 213 -7.40 -14.85 21.55
N SER A 214 -7.76 -13.65 21.10
CA SER A 214 -7.15 -12.39 21.56
C SER A 214 -7.86 -11.75 22.76
N ASP A 215 -8.67 -12.51 23.50
CA ASP A 215 -9.38 -12.04 24.69
C ASP A 215 -8.46 -11.95 25.92
N ARG A 216 -8.86 -11.10 26.88
CA ARG A 216 -8.12 -10.86 28.14
C ARG A 216 -7.86 -12.15 28.93
N GLU A 217 -8.75 -13.12 28.84
CA GLU A 217 -8.64 -14.41 29.53
C GLU A 217 -7.45 -15.24 29.01
N PHE A 218 -7.08 -15.09 27.74
CA PHE A 218 -5.99 -15.84 27.11
C PHE A 218 -4.67 -15.07 27.05
N ASP A 219 -4.59 -13.85 27.60
CA ASP A 219 -3.39 -13.02 27.53
C ASP A 219 -2.18 -13.68 28.21
N GLN A 220 -2.39 -14.37 29.34
CA GLN A 220 -1.31 -15.08 30.04
C GLN A 220 -0.80 -16.26 29.20
N LYS A 221 -1.70 -17.04 28.60
CA LYS A 221 -1.36 -18.13 27.67
C LYS A 221 -0.61 -17.61 26.44
N ARG A 222 -1.04 -16.48 25.86
CA ARG A 222 -0.34 -15.84 24.74
C ARG A 222 1.05 -15.38 25.13
N ARG A 223 1.24 -14.78 26.31
CA ARG A 223 2.56 -14.35 26.82
C ARG A 223 3.51 -15.53 26.98
N MET A 224 3.04 -16.64 27.57
CA MET A 224 3.82 -17.87 27.70
C MET A 224 4.25 -18.40 26.32
N LEU A 225 3.30 -18.53 25.40
CA LEU A 225 3.59 -18.94 24.02
C LEU A 225 4.56 -17.98 23.31
N ARG A 226 4.50 -16.66 23.54
CA ARG A 226 5.48 -15.73 22.95
C ARG A 226 6.91 -16.04 23.44
N LYS A 227 7.05 -16.32 24.74
CA LYS A 227 8.34 -16.61 25.36
C LYS A 227 8.91 -17.93 24.84
N GLU A 228 8.09 -18.97 24.78
CA GLU A 228 8.45 -20.29 24.26
C GLU A 228 8.81 -20.24 22.77
N ILE A 229 8.02 -19.54 21.94
CA ILE A 229 8.34 -19.30 20.53
C ILE A 229 9.70 -18.60 20.41
N GLY A 230 9.95 -17.58 21.21
CA GLY A 230 11.23 -16.84 21.19
C GLY A 230 12.42 -17.73 21.53
N GLN A 231 12.28 -18.60 22.53
CA GLN A 231 13.32 -19.56 22.93
C GLN A 231 13.54 -20.63 21.86
N SER A 232 12.46 -21.20 21.31
CA SER A 232 12.53 -22.25 20.29
C SER A 232 13.16 -21.74 18.99
N LEU A 233 12.74 -20.57 18.52
CA LEU A 233 13.32 -19.95 17.31
C LEU A 233 14.78 -19.55 17.49
N ARG A 234 15.21 -19.22 18.72
CA ARG A 234 16.62 -18.95 19.01
C ARG A 234 17.44 -20.23 18.92
N LYS A 235 16.95 -21.33 19.51
CA LYS A 235 17.60 -22.65 19.40
C LYS A 235 17.70 -23.13 17.95
N ASP A 236 16.61 -23.05 17.19
CA ASP A 236 16.60 -23.42 15.76
C ASP A 236 17.63 -22.61 14.96
N ARG A 237 17.72 -21.31 15.25
CA ARG A 237 18.69 -20.42 14.59
C ARG A 237 20.13 -20.77 14.94
N GLU A 238 20.40 -21.03 16.22
CA GLU A 238 21.73 -21.43 16.69
C GLU A 238 22.14 -22.77 16.07
N ALA A 239 21.25 -23.77 16.04
CA ALA A 239 21.50 -25.07 15.41
C ALA A 239 21.81 -24.93 13.90
N TRP A 240 21.03 -24.12 13.20
CA TRP A 240 21.25 -23.89 11.77
C TRP A 240 22.57 -23.16 11.48
N TRP A 241 22.96 -22.18 12.31
CA TRP A 241 24.25 -21.52 12.16
C TRP A 241 25.41 -22.46 12.46
N SER A 242 25.28 -23.34 13.46
CA SER A 242 26.28 -24.35 13.76
C SER A 242 26.44 -25.36 12.61
N GLU A 243 25.34 -25.86 12.05
CA GLU A 243 25.38 -26.76 10.88
C GLU A 243 26.04 -26.06 9.69
N ARG A 244 25.66 -24.81 9.43
CA ARG A 244 26.22 -24.03 8.32
C ARG A 244 27.71 -23.70 8.51
N ALA A 245 28.16 -23.47 9.74
CA ALA A 245 29.57 -23.31 10.06
C ALA A 245 30.35 -24.60 9.77
N ASN A 246 29.82 -25.76 10.18
CA ASN A 246 30.43 -27.06 9.87
C ASN A 246 30.51 -27.31 8.34
N GLU A 247 29.48 -26.94 7.57
CA GLU A 247 29.52 -27.04 6.11
C GLU A 247 30.61 -26.15 5.48
N LEU A 248 30.79 -24.93 6.00
CA LEU A 248 31.82 -24.00 5.56
C LEU A 248 33.22 -24.54 5.89
N GLU A 249 33.42 -25.04 7.11
CA GLU A 249 34.68 -25.65 7.54
C GLU A 249 35.02 -26.89 6.71
N ALA A 250 34.05 -27.77 6.46
CA ALA A 250 34.25 -28.95 5.61
C ALA A 250 34.58 -28.58 4.16
N ALA A 251 33.93 -27.55 3.61
CA ALA A 251 34.22 -27.06 2.26
C ALA A 251 35.62 -26.43 2.16
N ALA A 252 36.05 -25.70 3.20
CA ALA A 252 37.40 -25.16 3.29
C ALA A 252 38.46 -26.27 3.44
N ALA A 253 38.22 -27.26 4.30
CA ALA A 253 39.11 -28.40 4.51
C ALA A 253 39.25 -29.30 3.27
N SER A 254 38.24 -29.30 2.38
CA SER A 254 38.25 -30.07 1.13
C SER A 254 38.79 -29.28 -0.08
N ASP A 255 39.37 -28.10 0.13
CA ASP A 255 39.81 -27.16 -0.91
C ASP A 255 38.74 -26.83 -1.97
N ASN A 256 37.46 -26.97 -1.62
CA ASN A 256 36.33 -26.71 -2.53
C ASN A 256 35.87 -25.25 -2.41
N TYR A 257 36.73 -24.35 -2.87
CA TYR A 257 36.51 -22.90 -2.80
C TYR A 257 35.22 -22.45 -3.52
N ARG A 258 34.77 -23.18 -4.54
CA ARG A 258 33.51 -22.89 -5.25
C ARG A 258 32.29 -23.13 -4.35
N LYS A 259 32.27 -24.25 -3.64
CA LYS A 259 31.20 -24.57 -2.68
C LYS A 259 31.26 -23.61 -1.48
N LEU A 260 32.46 -23.30 -0.98
CA LEU A 260 32.67 -22.32 0.09
C LEU A 260 32.10 -20.94 -0.29
N PHE A 261 32.41 -20.44 -1.48
CA PHE A 261 31.90 -19.14 -1.95
C PHE A 261 30.38 -19.13 -2.11
N GLN A 262 29.77 -20.22 -2.58
CA GLN A 262 28.31 -20.36 -2.66
C GLN A 262 27.66 -20.30 -1.28
N LEU A 263 28.24 -20.99 -0.28
CA LEU A 263 27.76 -21.00 1.10
C LEU A 263 27.89 -19.62 1.76
N ILE A 264 29.01 -18.92 1.56
CA ILE A 264 29.21 -17.53 2.05
C ILE A 264 28.17 -16.59 1.43
N ARG A 265 27.91 -16.70 0.12
CA ARG A 265 26.91 -15.87 -0.55
C ARG A 265 25.48 -16.16 -0.09
N ALA A 266 25.17 -17.42 0.23
CA ALA A 266 23.88 -17.84 0.74
C ALA A 266 23.63 -17.42 2.20
N THR A 267 24.70 -17.28 3.00
CA THR A 267 24.66 -16.88 4.42
C THR A 267 24.86 -15.38 4.64
N GLY A 268 25.48 -14.71 3.67
CA GLY A 268 25.70 -13.27 3.70
C GLY A 268 24.41 -12.49 3.88
N ILE A 269 24.45 -11.49 4.76
CA ILE A 269 23.43 -10.46 4.83
C ILE A 269 23.31 -9.87 3.43
N LYS A 270 22.11 -9.92 2.82
CA LYS A 270 21.81 -9.07 1.67
C LYS A 270 22.03 -7.64 2.15
N LYS A 271 23.22 -7.07 1.91
CA LYS A 271 23.46 -5.65 2.17
C LYS A 271 22.34 -4.92 1.43
N SER A 272 21.53 -4.17 2.17
CA SER A 272 20.69 -3.14 1.56
C SER A 272 21.61 -2.38 0.63
N GLY A 273 21.28 -2.31 -0.66
CA GLY A 273 22.13 -1.69 -1.67
C GLY A 273 22.59 -0.35 -1.12
N VAL A 274 23.88 -0.26 -0.82
CA VAL A 274 24.50 1.03 -0.53
C VAL A 274 24.27 1.80 -1.83
N SER A 275 23.57 2.94 -1.74
CA SER A 275 23.43 3.84 -2.86
C SER A 275 24.79 4.01 -3.51
N GLU A 276 24.97 3.50 -4.74
CA GLU A 276 26.25 3.55 -5.44
C GLU A 276 26.65 4.98 -5.83
N THR A 277 25.77 5.94 -5.57
CA THR A 277 25.95 7.34 -5.89
C THR A 277 26.84 8.02 -4.85
N ILE A 278 28.14 7.97 -5.09
CA ILE A 278 29.13 8.81 -4.42
C ILE A 278 29.00 10.21 -5.04
N CYS A 279 28.61 11.21 -4.25
CA CYS A 279 28.46 12.60 -4.70
C CYS A 279 29.62 13.47 -4.22
N GLU A 280 30.04 14.47 -4.97
CA GLU A 280 30.98 15.54 -4.54
C GLU A 280 30.39 16.35 -3.36
N ASP A 281 31.18 17.26 -2.76
CA ASP A 281 30.78 18.04 -1.58
C ASP A 281 29.61 19.00 -1.85
N ASP A 282 29.37 19.31 -3.13
CA ASP A 282 28.23 20.08 -3.63
C ASP A 282 26.95 19.24 -3.83
N GLY A 283 27.02 17.92 -3.53
CA GLY A 283 25.92 16.99 -3.67
C GLY A 283 25.72 16.39 -5.07
N MET A 284 26.56 16.73 -6.05
CA MET A 284 26.46 16.22 -7.42
C MET A 284 27.03 14.80 -7.55
N PRO A 285 26.33 13.88 -8.25
CA PRO A 285 26.77 12.49 -8.39
C PRO A 285 28.03 12.38 -9.27
N ILE A 286 29.04 11.66 -8.78
CA ILE A 286 30.30 11.44 -9.52
C ILE A 286 30.07 10.36 -10.58
N THR A 287 30.10 10.76 -11.85
CA THR A 287 29.92 9.85 -12.99
C THR A 287 31.21 9.14 -13.41
N SER A 288 32.38 9.71 -13.10
CA SER A 288 33.69 9.16 -13.47
C SER A 288 34.21 8.15 -12.44
N ILE A 289 34.57 6.95 -12.90
CA ILE A 289 35.09 5.87 -12.03
C ILE A 289 36.44 6.23 -11.41
N HIS A 290 37.31 6.92 -12.14
CA HIS A 290 38.59 7.41 -11.62
C HIS A 290 38.38 8.40 -10.48
N ARG A 291 37.38 9.28 -10.60
CA ARG A 291 37.07 10.28 -9.58
C ARG A 291 36.46 9.64 -8.33
N ARG A 292 35.61 8.61 -8.50
CA ARG A 292 35.08 7.80 -7.38
C ARG A 292 36.18 7.14 -6.55
N LEU A 293 37.23 6.60 -7.20
CA LEU A 293 38.37 5.98 -6.53
C LEU A 293 39.22 7.00 -5.76
N GLY A 294 39.44 8.19 -6.33
CA GLY A 294 40.13 9.29 -5.64
C GLY A 294 39.39 9.75 -4.38
N ARG A 295 38.08 9.96 -4.48
CA ARG A 295 37.21 10.30 -3.34
C ARG A 295 37.22 9.22 -2.25
N TRP A 296 37.35 7.94 -2.61
CA TRP A 296 37.45 6.86 -1.62
C TRP A 296 38.72 6.95 -0.77
N ALA A 297 39.85 7.32 -1.38
CA ALA A 297 41.13 7.48 -0.68
C ALA A 297 41.20 8.72 0.23
N GLU A 298 40.26 9.66 0.08
CA GLU A 298 40.16 10.83 0.96
C GLU A 298 39.44 10.51 2.29
N PHE A 299 38.64 9.43 2.34
CA PHE A 299 37.81 9.07 3.50
C PHE A 299 38.21 7.76 4.19
N PHE A 300 39.12 6.98 3.61
CA PHE A 300 39.68 5.72 4.16
C PHE A 300 41.20 5.71 4.01
#